data_AF-A0A939ZI73-F1
#
_entry.id   AF-A0A939ZI73-F1
#
_cell.length_a   1.000
_cell.length_b   1.000
_cell.length_c   1.000
_cell.angle_alpha   90.00
_cell.angle_beta   90.00
_cell.angle_gamma   90.00
#
_symmetry.space_group_name_H-M   'P 1'
#
loop_
_entity.id
_entity.type
_entity.pdbx_description
1 polymer ?
#
loop_
_entity_poly.entity_id
_entity_poly.type
_entity_poly.pdbx_seq_one_letter_code
_entity_poly.pdbx_strand_id
1 'polypeptide(L)'
;MKILLKTIFAPVIFILWIFIKIASVFTYVSGLVFGAISGIIAVISLVYLMTGSVSNAIAGFILAYLLSPYGIPLFVIMILGIVQSFKYKLQDGIYG
;
A
#
# COMPACT_ATOMS: atom_id res chain seq x y z
N MET A 1 25.13 32.87 -0.79
CA MET A 1 25.36 31.48 -1.26
C MET A 1 24.12 30.59 -1.20
N LYS A 2 23.32 30.60 -0.12
CA LYS A 2 22.11 29.77 -0.01
C LYS A 2 20.98 30.12 -1.02
N ILE A 3 20.89 31.38 -1.45
CA ILE A 3 19.83 31.85 -2.38
C ILE A 3 20.08 31.38 -3.82
N LEU A 4 21.33 31.44 -4.32
CA LEU A 4 21.71 30.94 -5.65
C LEU A 4 21.44 29.44 -5.79
N LEU A 5 21.76 28.67 -4.74
CA LEU A 5 21.45 27.24 -4.70
C LEU A 5 19.93 27.00 -4.73
N LYS A 6 19.15 27.76 -3.96
CA LYS A 6 17.68 27.64 -3.93
C LYS A 6 17.03 27.97 -5.28
N THR A 7 17.58 28.92 -6.04
CA THR A 7 17.10 29.27 -7.39
C THR A 7 17.41 28.20 -8.43
N ILE A 8 18.54 27.49 -8.31
CA ILE A 8 18.90 26.36 -9.20
C ILE A 8 18.13 25.09 -8.84
N PHE A 9 17.91 24.83 -7.56
CA PHE A 9 17.18 23.64 -7.09
C PHE A 9 15.65 23.77 -7.19
N ALA A 10 15.10 25.00 -7.21
CA ALA A 10 13.67 25.24 -7.39
C ALA A 10 13.09 24.61 -8.70
N PRO A 11 13.67 24.81 -9.89
CA PRO A 11 13.18 24.18 -11.11
C PRO A 11 13.33 22.65 -11.08
N VAL A 12 14.39 22.13 -10.46
CA VAL A 12 14.61 20.67 -10.31
C VAL A 12 13.51 20.05 -9.44
N ILE A 13 13.16 20.67 -8.31
CA ILE A 13 12.07 20.23 -7.44
C ILE A 13 10.72 20.29 -8.17
N PHE A 14 10.49 21.31 -9.00
CA PHE A 14 9.27 21.45 -9.78
C PHE A 14 9.10 20.33 -10.82
N ILE A 15 10.18 19.97 -11.52
CA ILE A 15 10.21 18.85 -12.46
C ILE A 15 9.98 17.51 -11.74
N LEU A 16 10.65 17.30 -10.61
CA LEU A 16 10.43 16.12 -9.75
C LEU A 16 8.98 16.03 -9.28
N TRP A 17 8.37 17.15 -8.89
CA TRP A 17 6.97 17.19 -8.45
C TRP A 17 6.01 16.76 -9.57
N ILE A 18 6.19 17.27 -10.79
CA ILE A 18 5.41 16.88 -11.96
C ILE A 18 5.59 15.39 -12.27
N PHE A 19 6.82 14.90 -12.25
CA PHE A 19 7.14 13.50 -12.51
C PHE A 19 6.45 12.57 -11.49
N ILE A 20 6.54 12.89 -10.20
CA ILE A 20 5.90 12.14 -9.12
C ILE A 20 4.38 12.16 -9.27
N LYS A 21 3.78 13.30 -9.63
CA LYS A 21 2.33 13.42 -9.89
C LYS A 21 1.88 12.49 -11.01
N ILE A 22 2.59 12.46 -12.12
CA ILE A 22 2.27 11.60 -13.27
C ILE A 22 2.44 10.13 -12.89
N ALA A 23 3.55 9.77 -12.24
CA ALA A 23 3.80 8.42 -11.77
C ALA A 23 2.73 7.95 -10.75
N SER A 24 2.28 8.85 -9.87
CA SER A 24 1.24 8.56 -8.89
C SER A 24 -0.10 8.28 -9.55
N VAL A 25 -0.49 9.06 -10.57
CA VAL A 25 -1.72 8.82 -11.34
C VAL A 25 -1.64 7.48 -12.08
N PHE A 26 -0.50 7.17 -12.71
CA PHE A 26 -0.29 5.88 -13.38
C PHE A 26 -0.41 4.70 -12.40
N THR A 27 0.21 4.84 -11.22
CA THR A 27 0.17 3.82 -10.17
C THR A 27 -1.24 3.66 -9.60
N TYR A 28 -2.02 4.74 -9.49
CA TYR A 28 -3.41 4.71 -9.04
C TYR A 28 -4.31 3.95 -10.02
N VAL A 29 -4.18 4.23 -11.31
CA VAL A 29 -4.94 3.53 -12.37
C VAL A 29 -4.58 2.05 -12.39
N SER A 30 -3.29 1.74 -12.33
CA SER A 30 -2.79 0.36 -12.21
C SER A 30 -3.36 -0.33 -10.96
N GLY A 31 -3.32 0.34 -9.82
CA GLY A 31 -3.83 -0.20 -8.56
C GLY A 31 -5.33 -0.45 -8.56
N LEU A 32 -6.12 0.39 -9.26
CA LEU A 32 -7.55 0.15 -9.46
C LEU A 32 -7.81 -1.11 -10.29
N VAL A 33 -7.06 -1.30 -11.38
CA VAL A 33 -7.21 -2.48 -12.25
C VAL A 33 -6.80 -3.75 -11.53
N PHE A 34 -5.64 -3.77 -10.88
CA PHE A 34 -5.19 -4.91 -10.08
C PHE A 34 -6.12 -5.18 -8.88
N GLY A 35 -6.64 -4.12 -8.25
CA GLY A 35 -7.66 -4.22 -7.20
C GLY A 35 -8.95 -4.88 -7.70
N ALA A 36 -9.46 -4.48 -8.86
CA ALA A 36 -10.65 -5.08 -9.44
C ALA A 36 -10.45 -6.57 -9.78
N ILE A 37 -9.32 -6.92 -10.40
CA ILE A 37 -8.96 -8.31 -10.72
C ILE A 37 -8.87 -9.15 -9.44
N SER A 38 -8.25 -8.61 -8.39
CA SER A 38 -8.15 -9.29 -7.09
C SER A 38 -9.52 -9.55 -6.45
N GLY A 39 -10.47 -8.61 -6.59
CA GLY A 39 -11.84 -8.77 -6.11
C GLY A 39 -12.57 -9.91 -6.82
N ILE A 40 -12.41 -10.03 -8.15
CA ILE A 40 -12.99 -11.12 -8.93
C ILE A 40 -12.42 -12.47 -8.46
N ILE A 41 -11.10 -12.57 -8.28
CA ILE A 41 -10.46 -13.79 -7.79
C ILE A 41 -10.95 -14.15 -6.38
N ALA A 42 -11.15 -13.16 -5.50
CA ALA A 42 -11.70 -13.40 -4.16
C ALA A 42 -13.13 -13.99 -4.21
N VAL A 43 -13.99 -13.49 -5.10
CA VAL A 43 -15.35 -14.05 -5.28
C VAL A 43 -15.30 -15.47 -5.83
N ILE A 44 -14.44 -15.74 -6.82
CA ILE A 44 -14.23 -17.09 -7.34
C ILE A 44 -13.74 -18.04 -6.24
N SER A 45 -12.83 -17.57 -5.37
CA SER A 45 -12.30 -18.33 -4.24
C SER A 45 -13.39 -18.67 -3.21
N LEU A 46 -14.33 -17.76 -2.97
CA LEU A 46 -15.52 -18.03 -2.14
C LEU A 46 -16.40 -19.14 -2.74
N VAL A 47 -16.57 -19.16 -4.07
CA VAL A 47 -17.32 -20.22 -4.76
C VAL A 47 -16.62 -21.58 -4.59
N TYR A 48 -15.28 -21.63 -4.67
CA TYR A 48 -14.51 -22.86 -4.42
C TYR A 48 -14.64 -23.39 -2.98
N LEU A 49 -14.88 -22.51 -2.01
CA LEU A 49 -15.18 -22.89 -0.63
C LEU A 49 -16.53 -23.61 -0.54
N MET A 50 -17.53 -23.12 -1.27
CA MET A 50 -18.89 -23.71 -1.28
C MET A 50 -18.94 -25.08 -1.97
N THR A 51 -18.06 -25.34 -2.93
CA THR A 51 -17.94 -26.64 -3.61
C THR A 51 -17.07 -27.66 -2.86
N GLY A 52 -16.62 -27.33 -1.64
CA GLY A 52 -15.82 -28.23 -0.79
C GLY A 52 -14.34 -28.31 -1.16
N SER A 53 -13.89 -27.55 -2.16
CA SER A 53 -12.48 -27.50 -2.58
C SER A 53 -11.70 -26.45 -1.78
N VAL A 54 -11.58 -26.69 -0.47
CA VAL A 54 -10.96 -25.75 0.50
C VAL A 54 -9.52 -25.39 0.11
N SER A 55 -8.75 -26.34 -0.45
CA SER A 55 -7.37 -26.09 -0.91
C SER A 55 -7.32 -25.05 -2.05
N ASN A 56 -8.21 -25.16 -3.04
CA ASN A 56 -8.28 -24.23 -4.17
C ASN A 56 -8.80 -22.86 -3.74
N ALA A 57 -9.72 -22.82 -2.78
CA ALA A 57 -10.20 -21.58 -2.19
C ALA A 57 -9.07 -20.83 -1.45
N ILE A 58 -8.30 -21.53 -0.60
CA ILE A 58 -7.17 -20.93 0.12
C ILE A 58 -6.12 -20.40 -0.85
N ALA A 59 -5.75 -21.18 -1.87
CA ALA A 59 -4.80 -20.73 -2.89
C ALA A 59 -5.32 -19.49 -3.64
N GLY A 60 -6.60 -19.46 -3.99
CA GLY A 60 -7.23 -18.31 -4.65
C GLY A 60 -7.28 -17.06 -3.77
N PHE A 61 -7.53 -17.19 -2.46
CA PHE A 61 -7.46 -16.06 -1.53
C PHE A 61 -6.06 -15.51 -1.34
N ILE A 62 -5.05 -16.38 -1.27
CA ILE A 62 -3.64 -15.96 -1.20
C ILE A 62 -3.28 -15.18 -2.47
N LEU A 63 -3.68 -15.67 -3.65
CA LEU A 63 -3.45 -14.98 -4.91
C LEU A 63 -4.19 -13.63 -4.97
N ALA A 64 -5.47 -13.58 -4.56
CA ALA A 64 -6.23 -12.34 -4.49
C ALA A 64 -5.57 -11.32 -3.55
N TYR A 65 -5.07 -11.77 -2.40
CA TYR A 65 -4.39 -10.89 -1.44
C TYR A 65 -3.04 -10.37 -1.96
N LEU A 66 -2.26 -11.21 -2.65
CA LEU A 66 -0.99 -10.79 -3.28
C LEU A 66 -1.19 -9.85 -4.47
N LEU A 67 -2.21 -10.11 -5.31
CA LEU A 67 -2.51 -9.24 -6.46
C LEU A 67 -3.12 -7.90 -6.04
N SER A 68 -3.79 -7.87 -4.89
CA SER A 68 -4.33 -6.62 -4.36
C SER A 68 -3.19 -5.72 -3.94
N PRO A 69 -3.04 -4.53 -4.55
CA PRO A 69 -2.04 -3.55 -4.14
C PRO A 69 -2.28 -3.07 -2.69
N TYR A 70 -3.42 -3.41 -2.08
CA TYR A 70 -3.80 -3.02 -0.72
C TYR A 70 -3.62 -4.12 0.33
N GLY A 71 -3.40 -5.39 -0.06
CA GLY A 71 -3.23 -6.47 0.91
C GLY A 71 -2.02 -6.23 1.81
N ILE A 72 -0.83 -6.16 1.20
CA ILE A 72 0.43 -5.96 1.91
C ILE A 72 0.50 -4.57 2.59
N PRO A 73 0.12 -3.45 1.94
CA PRO A 73 0.20 -2.14 2.60
C PRO A 73 -0.69 -1.99 3.82
N LEU A 74 -1.89 -2.59 3.84
CA LEU A 74 -2.76 -2.57 5.02
C LEU A 74 -2.12 -3.31 6.21
N PHE A 75 -1.46 -4.43 5.94
CA PHE A 75 -0.75 -5.20 6.97
C PHE A 75 0.44 -4.41 7.55
N VAL A 76 1.18 -3.70 6.69
CA VAL A 76 2.28 -2.81 7.10
C VAL A 76 1.77 -1.68 8.00
N ILE A 77 0.64 -1.04 7.65
CA ILE A 77 0.04 0.03 8.46
C ILE A 77 -0.40 -0.50 9.84
N MET A 78 -0.98 -1.70 9.90
CA MET A 78 -1.38 -2.33 11.17
C MET A 78 -0.17 -2.60 12.08
N ILE A 79 0.91 -3.15 11.54
CA ILE A 79 2.16 -3.37 12.29
C ILE A 79 2.75 -2.04 12.76
N LEU A 80 2.78 -1.03 11.88
CA LEU A 80 3.25 0.32 12.25
C LEU A 80 2.43 0.92 13.38
N GLY A 81 1.11 0.72 13.40
CA GLY A 81 0.25 1.17 14.50
C GLY A 81 0.61 0.53 15.85
N ILE A 82 0.95 -0.76 15.88
CA ILE A 82 1.40 -1.46 17.09
C ILE A 82 2.76 -0.92 17.54
N VAL A 83 3.71 -0.76 16.62
CA VAL A 83 5.06 -0.23 16.93
C VAL A 83 4.97 1.22 17.43
N GLN A 84 4.14 2.04 16.79
CA GLN A 84 3.93 3.43 17.20
C GLN A 84 3.29 3.50 18.58
N SER A 85 2.25 2.72 18.86
CA SER A 85 1.61 2.70 20.18
C SER A 85 2.56 2.20 21.28
N PHE A 86 3.47 1.28 20.96
CA PHE A 86 4.53 0.88 21.89
C PHE A 86 5.52 2.01 22.16
N LYS A 87 5.96 2.72 21.10
CA LYS A 87 6.82 3.89 21.22
C LYS A 87 6.16 5.00 22.06
N TYR A 88 4.89 5.30 21.82
CA TYR A 88 4.13 6.29 22.60
C TYR A 88 4.06 5.90 24.08
N LYS A 89 3.74 4.64 24.40
CA LYS A 89 3.70 4.17 25.80
C LYS A 89 5.07 4.25 26.51
N LEU A 90 6.15 3.95 25.79
CA LEU A 90 7.50 4.01 26.34
C LEU A 90 7.96 5.46 26.57
N GLN A 91 7.56 6.35 25.67
CA GLN A 91 7.86 7.77 25.76
C GLN A 91 7.08 8.42 26.91
N ASP A 92 5.82 8.04 27.11
CA ASP A 92 4.98 8.51 28.22
C ASP A 92 5.50 8.04 29.59
N GLY A 93 6.05 6.83 29.67
CA GLY A 93 6.65 6.30 30.90
C GLY A 93 8.07 6.80 31.24
N ILE A 94 8.76 7.48 30.30
CA ILE A 94 10.12 8.02 30.51
C ILE A 94 10.10 9.55 30.64
N TYR A 95 9.19 10.23 29.92
CA TYR A 95 9.08 11.68 29.90
C TYR A 95 7.85 12.23 30.65
N GLY A 96 6.96 11.36 31.12
CA GLY A 96 5.90 11.68 32.09
C GLY A 96 6.36 11.38 33.52
#